data_AF-A0A7V5BDF3-F1
#
_entry.id   AF-A0A7V5BDF3-F1
#
_cell.length_a   1.000
_cell.length_b   1.000
_cell.length_c   1.000
_cell.angle_alpha   90.00
_cell.angle_beta   90.00
_cell.angle_gamma   90.00
#
_symmetry.space_group_name_H-M   'P 1'
#
loop_
_entity.id
_entity.type
_entity.pdbx_description
1 polymer ?
#
loop_
_entity_poly.entity_id
_entity_poly.type
_entity_poly.pdbx_seq_one_letter_code
_entity_poly.pdbx_strand_id
1 'polypeptide(L)'
;MKPFIFILFFWALSIPLLQAQCSGYINLLSQSDVDSFPINHPGCTDFDGSIVIGSTSPNDIQNLNGLSQLETISGAFYVENTQLVDFSELTNLQLIDGPMAIRTNNLLTSFNGLQNVESVLKLWVSNCSQIINFQGLNGLKKIGSNLTINNNSLLKNLDGLSGVDTVGYKIHIYDNPKLENLNAFSSIQGLYQIYLTNNTSLNDISGLSDIGLEYI
;
A
#
# COMPACT_ATOMS: atom_id res chain seq x y z
N MET A 1 14.15 23.49 68.17
CA MET A 1 13.89 23.73 66.73
C MET A 1 13.50 22.41 66.10
N LYS A 2 12.31 22.33 65.47
CA LYS A 2 11.73 21.08 64.93
C LYS A 2 12.34 20.75 63.56
N PRO A 3 12.56 19.47 63.19
CA PRO A 3 13.07 19.14 61.86
C PRO A 3 11.94 19.26 60.82
N PHE A 4 12.25 19.92 59.71
CA PHE A 4 11.39 19.98 58.52
C PHE A 4 11.53 18.66 57.76
N ILE A 5 10.43 17.91 57.64
CA ILE A 5 10.35 16.73 56.77
C ILE A 5 9.84 17.22 55.41
N PHE A 6 10.70 17.21 54.38
CA PHE A 6 10.29 17.39 52.99
C PHE A 6 9.71 16.06 52.49
N ILE A 7 8.39 15.97 52.40
CA ILE A 7 7.72 14.86 51.71
C ILE A 7 7.77 15.18 50.22
N LEU A 8 8.72 14.58 49.50
CA LEU A 8 8.69 14.54 48.04
C LEU A 8 7.52 13.65 47.60
N PHE A 9 6.45 14.26 47.14
CA PHE A 9 5.41 13.57 46.37
C PHE A 9 6.00 13.20 45.01
N PHE A 10 6.60 12.01 44.90
CA PHE A 10 6.81 11.34 43.62
C PHE A 10 5.43 10.90 43.13
N TRP A 11 4.74 11.77 42.38
CA TRP A 11 3.74 11.29 41.43
C TRP A 11 4.52 10.57 40.33
N ALA A 12 4.75 9.28 40.53
CA ALA A 12 4.97 8.38 39.42
C ALA A 12 3.68 8.41 38.59
N LEU A 13 3.60 9.36 37.64
CA LEU A 13 2.81 9.16 36.45
C LEU A 13 3.37 7.88 35.83
N SER A 14 2.71 6.76 36.12
CA SER A 14 2.82 5.57 35.30
C SER A 14 2.41 6.02 33.90
N ILE A 15 3.38 6.34 33.06
CA ILE A 15 3.17 6.44 31.62
C ILE A 15 2.60 5.08 31.26
N PRO A 16 1.30 4.95 30.91
CA PRO A 16 0.82 3.68 30.41
C PRO A 16 1.64 3.41 29.14
N LEU A 17 2.16 2.19 28.98
CA LEU A 17 2.85 1.76 27.78
C LEU A 17 2.05 2.21 26.53
N LEU A 18 2.47 3.31 25.89
CA LEU A 18 1.83 3.83 24.67
C LEU A 18 2.01 2.87 23.48
N GLN A 19 2.85 1.84 23.60
CA GLN A 19 3.14 0.89 22.53
C GLN A 19 2.15 -0.29 22.44
N ALA A 20 1.34 -0.56 23.47
CA ALA A 20 0.45 -1.73 23.46
C ALA A 20 -0.72 -1.62 22.46
N GLN A 21 -1.01 -0.41 21.95
CA GLN A 21 -2.13 -0.17 21.03
C GLN A 21 -1.71 -0.13 19.55
N CYS A 22 -0.41 -0.07 19.25
CA CYS A 22 0.07 0.02 17.86
C CYS A 22 0.34 -1.37 17.26
N SER A 23 -0.59 -2.32 17.51
CA SER A 23 -0.50 -3.69 17.01
C SER A 23 -1.89 -4.30 16.80
N GLY A 24 -1.96 -5.35 15.99
CA GLY A 24 -3.16 -6.19 15.85
C GLY A 24 -3.82 -6.13 14.46
N TYR A 25 -5.15 -6.15 14.44
CA TYR A 25 -5.93 -6.13 13.20
C TYR A 25 -6.95 -5.00 13.27
N ILE A 26 -6.81 -4.00 12.40
CA ILE A 26 -7.71 -2.85 12.33
C ILE A 26 -8.54 -2.93 11.06
N ASN A 27 -9.83 -2.68 11.21
CA ASN A 27 -10.78 -2.58 10.11
C ASN A 27 -11.46 -1.21 10.16
N LEU A 28 -11.14 -0.34 9.21
CA LEU A 28 -11.70 1.00 9.09
C LEU A 28 -12.83 0.95 8.05
N LEU A 29 -14.07 0.93 8.53
CA LEU A 29 -15.27 0.71 7.71
C LEU A 29 -15.94 2.02 7.28
N SER A 30 -15.56 3.13 7.90
CA SER A 30 -16.10 4.47 7.64
C SER A 30 -15.03 5.56 7.76
N GLN A 31 -15.31 6.75 7.23
CA GLN A 31 -14.44 7.92 7.43
C GLN A 31 -14.27 8.23 8.93
N SER A 32 -15.32 8.04 9.73
CA SER A 32 -15.25 8.23 11.19
C SER A 32 -14.24 7.28 11.86
N ASP A 33 -14.06 6.07 11.34
CA ASP A 33 -13.06 5.12 11.87
C ASP A 33 -11.65 5.60 11.55
N VAL A 34 -11.43 6.08 10.32
CA VAL A 34 -10.15 6.68 9.89
C VAL A 34 -9.83 7.89 10.76
N ASP A 35 -10.77 8.81 10.94
CA ASP A 35 -10.59 10.03 11.73
C ASP A 35 -10.34 9.74 13.22
N SER A 36 -10.85 8.61 13.72
CA SER A 36 -10.64 8.18 15.11
C SER A 36 -9.33 7.43 15.32
N PHE A 37 -8.63 7.01 14.25
CA PHE A 37 -7.37 6.27 14.37
C PHE A 37 -6.33 6.96 15.26
N PRO A 38 -5.97 8.25 15.09
CA PRO A 38 -4.95 8.88 15.93
C PRO A 38 -5.40 9.10 17.37
N ILE A 39 -6.70 9.05 17.66
CA ILE A 39 -7.26 9.11 19.02
C ILE A 39 -7.12 7.75 19.70
N ASN A 40 -7.41 6.67 18.96
CA ASN A 40 -7.36 5.30 19.47
C ASN A 40 -5.94 4.71 19.48
N HIS A 41 -5.04 5.26 18.65
CA HIS A 41 -3.66 4.83 18.50
C HIS A 41 -2.72 6.06 18.52
N PRO A 42 -2.65 6.79 19.65
CA PRO A 42 -1.91 8.04 19.72
C PRO A 42 -0.40 7.83 19.51
N GLY A 43 0.18 8.52 18.52
CA GLY A 43 1.61 8.46 18.21
C GLY A 43 2.07 7.11 17.62
N CYS A 44 1.14 6.31 17.10
CA CYS A 44 1.42 5.05 16.45
C CYS A 44 2.02 5.28 15.07
N THR A 45 3.35 5.23 14.98
CA THR A 45 4.10 5.35 13.72
C THR A 45 4.48 3.99 13.12
N ASP A 46 4.72 2.98 13.96
CA ASP A 46 5.06 1.61 13.55
C ASP A 46 3.99 0.61 13.95
N PHE A 47 3.08 0.28 13.02
CA PHE A 47 1.95 -0.59 13.29
C PHE A 47 2.31 -2.06 13.09
N ASP A 48 2.42 -2.81 14.19
CA ASP A 48 2.66 -4.25 14.20
C ASP A 48 1.36 -5.02 13.94
N GLY A 49 0.91 -5.03 12.68
CA GLY A 49 -0.38 -5.61 12.36
C GLY A 49 -0.90 -5.31 10.98
N SER A 50 -2.14 -5.72 10.72
CA SER A 50 -2.82 -5.48 9.44
C SER A 50 -3.86 -4.38 9.56
N ILE A 51 -3.93 -3.53 8.54
CA ILE A 51 -4.97 -2.50 8.39
C ILE A 51 -5.77 -2.81 7.13
N VAL A 52 -7.08 -2.95 7.31
CA VAL A 52 -8.06 -3.07 6.23
C VAL A 52 -8.94 -1.83 6.24
N ILE A 53 -9.08 -1.19 5.08
CA ILE A 53 -9.77 0.07 4.90
C ILE A 53 -10.81 -0.15 3.82
N GLY A 54 -12.09 0.11 4.12
CA GLY A 54 -13.13 -0.11 3.14
C GLY A 54 -14.41 -0.73 3.64
N SER A 55 -15.52 -0.35 3.02
CA SER A 55 -16.81 -1.02 3.21
C SER A 55 -17.71 -0.74 2.01
N THR A 56 -18.67 -1.62 1.74
CA THR A 56 -19.75 -1.35 0.77
C THR A 56 -20.86 -0.46 1.36
N SER A 57 -20.91 -0.31 2.68
CA SER A 57 -21.83 0.59 3.41
C SER A 57 -21.22 0.94 4.77
N PRO A 58 -20.96 2.23 5.09
CA PRO A 58 -21.39 3.43 4.36
C PRO A 58 -20.61 3.78 3.08
N ASN A 59 -19.44 3.18 2.80
CA ASN A 59 -18.56 3.55 1.67
C ASN A 59 -18.35 5.09 1.58
N ASP A 60 -17.93 5.71 2.68
CA ASP A 60 -17.81 7.16 2.82
C ASP A 60 -16.36 7.65 3.02
N ILE A 61 -15.38 6.73 3.02
CA ILE A 61 -13.96 7.02 3.20
C ILE A 61 -13.44 7.77 1.97
N GLN A 62 -13.11 9.04 2.14
CA GLN A 62 -12.67 9.97 1.09
C GLN A 62 -11.21 10.38 1.23
N ASN A 63 -10.61 10.21 2.41
CA ASN A 63 -9.20 10.53 2.66
C ASN A 63 -8.65 9.66 3.79
N LEU A 64 -7.32 9.63 3.92
CA LEU A 64 -6.60 8.86 4.94
C LEU A 64 -5.87 9.74 5.96
N ASN A 65 -6.37 10.96 6.22
CA ASN A 65 -5.71 11.94 7.12
C ASN A 65 -5.39 11.35 8.50
N GLY A 66 -6.30 10.56 9.07
CA GLY A 66 -6.09 9.92 10.37
C GLY A 66 -4.94 8.90 10.40
N LEU A 67 -4.44 8.46 9.24
CA LEU A 67 -3.34 7.51 9.10
C LEU A 67 -2.00 8.18 8.76
N SER A 68 -1.96 9.51 8.63
CA SER A 68 -0.77 10.26 8.20
C SER A 68 0.45 10.12 9.12
N GLN A 69 0.26 9.67 10.36
CA GLN A 69 1.35 9.38 11.30
C GLN A 69 2.07 8.05 11.03
N LEU A 70 1.51 7.15 10.22
CA LEU A 70 2.10 5.84 9.98
C LEU A 70 3.33 5.94 9.09
N GLU A 71 4.40 5.29 9.53
CA GLU A 71 5.67 5.11 8.81
C GLU A 71 5.83 3.65 8.36
N THR A 72 5.38 2.69 9.17
CA THR A 72 5.50 1.26 8.87
C THR A 72 4.23 0.49 9.22
N ILE A 73 3.93 -0.53 8.40
CA ILE A 73 2.88 -1.52 8.64
C ILE A 73 3.50 -2.90 8.47
N SER A 74 3.62 -3.66 9.55
CA SER A 74 4.27 -4.98 9.51
C SER A 74 3.38 -6.07 8.88
N GLY A 75 2.07 -5.87 8.87
CA GLY A 75 1.10 -6.80 8.30
C GLY A 75 0.51 -6.35 6.96
N ALA A 76 -0.69 -6.82 6.66
CA ALA A 76 -1.37 -6.51 5.41
C ALA A 76 -1.92 -5.09 5.38
N PHE A 77 -1.84 -4.43 4.22
CA PHE A 77 -2.46 -3.14 3.95
C PHE A 77 -3.46 -3.29 2.80
N TYR A 78 -4.74 -3.34 3.14
CA TYR A 78 -5.82 -3.51 2.16
C TYR A 78 -6.70 -2.28 2.11
N VAL A 79 -6.92 -1.75 0.91
CA VAL A 79 -7.78 -0.57 0.69
C VAL A 79 -8.77 -0.90 -0.41
N GLU A 80 -10.05 -0.97 -0.04
CA GLU A 80 -11.07 -1.51 -0.93
C GLU A 80 -12.40 -0.78 -0.81
N ASN A 81 -13.14 -0.60 -1.92
CA ASN A 81 -14.46 0.03 -1.88
C ASN A 81 -14.46 1.36 -1.09
N THR A 82 -13.60 2.29 -1.50
CA THR A 82 -13.54 3.65 -0.93
C THR A 82 -13.87 4.70 -2.00
N GLN A 83 -13.99 5.96 -1.57
CA GLN A 83 -14.09 7.14 -2.43
C GLN A 83 -12.74 7.88 -2.57
N LEU A 84 -11.62 7.22 -2.24
CA LEU A 84 -10.28 7.80 -2.37
C LEU A 84 -9.95 8.15 -3.82
N VAL A 85 -9.30 9.30 -4.01
CA VAL A 85 -8.76 9.74 -5.31
C VAL A 85 -7.25 9.49 -5.43
N ASP A 86 -6.55 9.47 -4.30
CA ASP A 86 -5.13 9.13 -4.14
C ASP A 86 -4.84 8.75 -2.66
N PHE A 87 -3.56 8.71 -2.28
CA PHE A 87 -3.08 8.41 -0.92
C PHE A 87 -2.26 9.56 -0.35
N SER A 88 -2.50 10.81 -0.78
CA SER A 88 -1.60 11.95 -0.57
C SER A 88 -1.29 12.25 0.90
N GLU A 89 -2.09 11.76 1.84
CA GLU A 89 -1.84 11.87 3.28
C GLU A 89 -0.82 10.86 3.82
N LEU A 90 -0.48 9.79 3.09
CA LEU A 90 0.40 8.70 3.54
C LEU A 90 1.90 8.93 3.23
N THR A 91 2.32 10.19 3.06
CA THR A 91 3.70 10.53 2.66
C THR A 91 4.80 10.04 3.61
N ASN A 92 4.47 9.71 4.86
CA ASN A 92 5.42 9.16 5.83
C ASN A 92 5.60 7.65 5.70
N LEU A 93 4.71 6.94 5.01
CA LEU A 93 4.71 5.49 4.91
C LEU A 93 5.89 5.00 4.05
N GLN A 94 6.78 4.23 4.66
CA GLN A 94 8.03 3.75 4.08
C GLN A 94 8.05 2.23 3.85
N LEU A 95 7.33 1.47 4.67
CA LEU A 95 7.36 0.02 4.62
C LEU A 95 5.98 -0.59 4.87
N ILE A 96 5.62 -1.54 4.01
CA ILE A 96 4.54 -2.50 4.24
C ILE A 96 5.17 -3.89 4.14
N ASP A 97 5.48 -4.55 5.26
CA ASP A 97 6.17 -5.85 5.22
C ASP A 97 5.22 -6.99 4.78
N GLY A 98 3.91 -6.74 4.83
CA GLY A 98 2.90 -7.67 4.36
C GLY A 98 2.39 -7.45 2.93
N PRO A 99 1.30 -8.16 2.56
CA PRO A 99 0.61 -7.95 1.30
C PRO A 99 -0.07 -6.58 1.24
N MET A 100 0.06 -5.90 0.10
CA MET A 100 -0.68 -4.70 -0.24
C MET A 100 -1.73 -5.03 -1.31
N ALA A 101 -3.00 -4.69 -1.06
CA ALA A 101 -4.07 -4.88 -2.02
C ALA A 101 -4.95 -3.63 -2.13
N ILE A 102 -5.10 -3.11 -3.36
CA ILE A 102 -5.91 -1.95 -3.68
C ILE A 102 -7.00 -2.40 -4.66
N ARG A 103 -8.25 -2.50 -4.20
CA ARG A 103 -9.32 -3.17 -4.95
C ARG A 103 -10.61 -2.35 -5.00
N THR A 104 -11.24 -2.24 -6.17
CA THR A 104 -12.59 -1.65 -6.29
C THR A 104 -12.64 -0.19 -5.81
N ASN A 105 -11.57 0.58 -5.99
CA ASN A 105 -11.53 2.03 -5.72
C ASN A 105 -11.76 2.78 -7.03
N ASN A 106 -13.02 2.94 -7.40
CA ASN A 106 -13.41 3.47 -8.71
C ASN A 106 -13.14 4.96 -8.90
N LEU A 107 -12.80 5.70 -7.85
CA LEU A 107 -12.40 7.11 -7.95
C LEU A 107 -10.88 7.30 -7.89
N LEU A 108 -10.11 6.22 -7.64
CA LEU A 108 -8.67 6.29 -7.48
C LEU A 108 -8.01 6.60 -8.84
N THR A 109 -7.28 7.70 -8.89
CA THR A 109 -6.59 8.18 -10.10
C THR A 109 -5.07 8.05 -10.03
N SER A 110 -4.50 8.00 -8.82
CA SER A 110 -3.06 7.90 -8.62
C SER A 110 -2.70 7.20 -7.32
N PHE A 111 -1.44 6.82 -7.17
CA PHE A 111 -0.86 6.30 -5.93
C PHE A 111 -0.04 7.36 -5.19
N ASN A 112 -0.23 8.65 -5.53
CA ASN A 112 0.49 9.74 -4.89
C ASN A 112 0.34 9.67 -3.37
N GLY A 113 1.45 9.85 -2.66
CA GLY A 113 1.58 9.68 -1.22
C GLY A 113 2.31 8.40 -0.81
N LEU A 114 2.44 7.41 -1.72
CA LEU A 114 3.16 6.16 -1.46
C LEU A 114 4.59 6.16 -1.99
N GLN A 115 5.18 7.33 -2.28
CA GLN A 115 6.47 7.43 -2.97
C GLN A 115 7.63 6.87 -2.16
N ASN A 116 7.48 6.75 -0.85
CA ASN A 116 8.50 6.27 0.06
C ASN A 116 8.39 4.77 0.35
N VAL A 117 7.34 4.09 -0.13
CA VAL A 117 7.18 2.64 0.07
C VAL A 117 8.17 1.89 -0.79
N GLU A 118 9.21 1.31 -0.19
CA GLU A 118 10.29 0.66 -0.95
C GLU A 118 10.07 -0.83 -1.22
N SER A 119 9.29 -1.51 -0.37
CA SER A 119 9.08 -2.95 -0.46
C SER A 119 7.68 -3.35 0.03
N VAL A 120 7.12 -4.37 -0.64
CA VAL A 120 5.91 -5.09 -0.21
C VAL A 120 6.09 -6.60 -0.39
N LEU A 121 5.38 -7.43 0.38
CA LEU A 121 5.42 -8.87 0.16
C LEU A 121 4.67 -9.27 -1.12
N LYS A 122 3.50 -8.70 -1.36
CA LYS A 122 2.67 -8.91 -2.55
C LYS A 122 2.01 -7.60 -2.93
N LEU A 123 1.84 -7.36 -4.22
CA LEU A 123 1.07 -6.23 -4.71
C LEU A 123 -0.11 -6.74 -5.55
N TRP A 124 -1.32 -6.38 -5.15
CA TRP A 124 -2.53 -6.67 -5.93
C TRP A 124 -3.34 -5.39 -6.18
N VAL A 125 -3.39 -4.95 -7.44
CA VAL A 125 -4.23 -3.81 -7.84
C VAL A 125 -5.31 -4.28 -8.81
N SER A 126 -6.57 -4.10 -8.43
CA SER A 126 -7.68 -4.53 -9.29
C SER A 126 -8.93 -3.67 -9.23
N ASN A 127 -9.70 -3.68 -10.33
CA ASN A 127 -10.99 -2.99 -10.40
C ASN A 127 -10.90 -1.49 -10.02
N CYS A 128 -9.80 -0.83 -10.36
CA CYS A 128 -9.63 0.61 -10.18
C CYS A 128 -9.82 1.26 -11.55
N SER A 129 -11.05 1.69 -11.85
CA SER A 129 -11.44 2.07 -13.22
C SER A 129 -10.85 3.41 -13.71
N GLN A 130 -10.24 4.22 -12.84
CA GLN A 130 -9.70 5.54 -13.19
C GLN A 130 -8.16 5.61 -13.20
N ILE A 131 -7.45 4.59 -12.71
CA ILE A 131 -5.98 4.60 -12.78
C ILE A 131 -5.53 4.43 -14.24
N ILE A 132 -4.58 5.26 -14.65
CA ILE A 132 -3.97 5.21 -15.98
C ILE A 132 -2.55 4.64 -15.96
N ASN A 133 -1.92 4.66 -14.78
CA ASN A 133 -0.59 4.15 -14.48
C ASN A 133 -0.42 4.00 -12.95
N PHE A 134 0.79 3.74 -12.48
CA PHE A 134 1.14 3.54 -11.08
C PHE A 134 1.96 4.71 -10.50
N GLN A 135 1.84 5.91 -11.08
CA GLN A 135 2.53 7.10 -10.57
C GLN A 135 2.21 7.30 -9.09
N GLY A 136 3.26 7.47 -8.30
CA GLY A 136 3.20 7.51 -6.85
C GLY A 136 3.82 6.30 -6.16
N LEU A 137 4.04 5.18 -6.88
CA LEU A 137 4.81 4.02 -6.37
C LEU A 137 6.28 4.01 -6.79
N ASN A 138 6.81 5.17 -7.20
CA ASN A 138 8.13 5.27 -7.85
C ASN A 138 9.30 4.83 -6.95
N GLY A 139 9.10 4.77 -5.63
CA GLY A 139 10.08 4.27 -4.66
C GLY A 139 10.09 2.74 -4.50
N LEU A 140 9.08 2.03 -5.03
CA LEU A 140 8.95 0.59 -4.86
C LEU A 140 10.04 -0.14 -5.66
N LYS A 141 10.91 -0.86 -4.94
CA LYS A 141 12.03 -1.64 -5.51
C LYS A 141 11.74 -3.13 -5.53
N LYS A 142 11.02 -3.63 -4.52
CA LYS A 142 10.85 -5.07 -4.31
C LYS A 142 9.40 -5.47 -4.07
N ILE A 143 8.99 -6.53 -4.76
CA ILE A 143 7.77 -7.29 -4.49
C ILE A 143 8.20 -8.71 -4.11
N GLY A 144 8.11 -9.07 -2.83
CA GLY A 144 8.68 -10.30 -2.30
C GLY A 144 8.09 -11.61 -2.88
N SER A 145 6.91 -11.54 -3.47
CA SER A 145 6.19 -12.70 -4.01
C SER A 145 5.49 -12.35 -5.33
N ASN A 146 4.18 -12.04 -5.29
CA ASN A 146 3.37 -11.91 -6.51
C ASN A 146 3.04 -10.46 -6.79
N LEU A 147 3.13 -10.08 -8.07
CA LEU A 147 2.47 -8.91 -8.61
C LEU A 147 1.22 -9.36 -9.39
N THR A 148 0.07 -8.82 -9.02
CA THR A 148 -1.20 -9.07 -9.73
C THR A 148 -1.87 -7.76 -10.10
N ILE A 149 -2.13 -7.56 -11.39
CA ILE A 149 -2.78 -6.35 -11.92
C ILE A 149 -3.91 -6.78 -12.83
N ASN A 150 -5.15 -6.47 -12.46
CA ASN A 150 -6.28 -6.94 -13.27
C ASN A 150 -7.52 -6.07 -13.24
N ASN A 151 -8.31 -6.12 -14.31
CA ASN A 151 -9.57 -5.39 -14.42
C ASN A 151 -9.44 -3.87 -14.23
N ASN A 152 -8.34 -3.25 -14.69
CA ASN A 152 -8.17 -1.80 -14.66
C ASN A 152 -8.38 -1.25 -16.07
N SER A 153 -9.62 -0.84 -16.37
CA SER A 153 -10.09 -0.56 -17.74
C SER A 153 -9.44 0.66 -18.42
N LEU A 154 -8.87 1.59 -17.64
CA LEU A 154 -8.17 2.76 -18.13
C LEU A 154 -6.64 2.68 -18.01
N LEU A 155 -6.10 1.60 -17.44
CA LEU A 155 -4.66 1.42 -17.27
C LEU A 155 -3.96 1.36 -18.64
N LYS A 156 -3.06 2.31 -18.90
CA LYS A 156 -2.34 2.43 -20.17
C LYS A 156 -0.92 1.87 -20.11
N ASN A 157 -0.25 2.05 -18.99
CA ASN A 157 1.10 1.57 -18.78
C ASN A 157 1.34 1.31 -17.29
N LEU A 158 2.53 0.82 -16.96
CA LEU A 158 2.93 0.51 -15.59
C LEU A 158 3.92 1.55 -15.01
N ASP A 159 3.98 2.75 -15.60
CA ASP A 159 4.86 3.81 -15.14
C ASP A 159 4.62 4.09 -13.66
N GLY A 160 5.71 4.26 -12.91
CA GLY A 160 5.70 4.30 -11.46
C GLY A 160 6.10 2.97 -10.81
N LEU A 161 6.10 1.85 -11.53
CA LEU A 161 6.74 0.60 -11.12
C LEU A 161 8.15 0.41 -11.72
N SER A 162 8.70 1.41 -12.39
CA SER A 162 10.00 1.30 -13.08
C SER A 162 11.20 1.07 -12.16
N GLY A 163 11.03 1.35 -10.86
CA GLY A 163 12.03 1.07 -9.83
C GLY A 163 12.06 -0.39 -9.37
N VAL A 164 11.04 -1.20 -9.72
CA VAL A 164 10.95 -2.58 -9.28
C VAL A 164 12.00 -3.43 -10.01
N ASP A 165 12.95 -3.97 -9.25
CA ASP A 165 14.02 -4.85 -9.76
C ASP A 165 13.79 -6.34 -9.42
N THR A 166 12.90 -6.60 -8.46
CA THR A 166 12.68 -7.94 -7.92
C THR A 166 11.18 -8.22 -7.77
N VAL A 167 10.72 -9.29 -8.44
CA VAL A 167 9.42 -9.93 -8.16
C VAL A 167 9.70 -11.39 -7.80
N GLY A 168 9.52 -11.74 -6.53
CA GLY A 168 10.05 -13.00 -5.97
C GLY A 168 9.41 -14.29 -6.51
N TYR A 169 8.27 -14.21 -7.19
CA TYR A 169 7.66 -15.39 -7.80
C TYR A 169 7.05 -15.11 -9.18
N LYS A 170 5.85 -14.52 -9.23
CA LYS A 170 5.12 -14.38 -10.50
C LYS A 170 4.53 -13.00 -10.72
N ILE A 171 4.46 -12.62 -11.99
CA ILE A 171 3.67 -11.50 -12.48
C ILE A 171 2.43 -12.06 -13.19
N HIS A 172 1.25 -11.59 -12.80
CA HIS A 172 -0.01 -11.92 -13.46
C HIS A 172 -0.75 -10.64 -13.83
N ILE A 173 -0.86 -10.37 -15.12
CA ILE A 173 -1.51 -9.17 -15.64
C ILE A 173 -2.61 -9.61 -16.59
N TYR A 174 -3.86 -9.29 -16.26
CA TYR A 174 -4.98 -9.72 -17.07
C TYR A 174 -6.18 -8.80 -17.06
N ASP A 175 -6.97 -8.81 -18.13
CA ASP A 175 -8.17 -7.98 -18.28
C ASP A 175 -7.87 -6.47 -18.11
N ASN A 176 -6.73 -5.98 -18.62
CA ASN A 176 -6.41 -4.55 -18.70
C ASN A 176 -6.41 -4.13 -20.18
N PRO A 177 -7.59 -3.87 -20.78
CA PRO A 177 -7.74 -3.78 -22.23
C PRO A 177 -6.99 -2.63 -22.88
N LYS A 178 -6.64 -1.58 -22.12
CA LYS A 178 -5.89 -0.41 -22.59
C LYS A 178 -4.40 -0.45 -22.28
N LEU A 179 -3.89 -1.51 -21.64
CA LEU A 179 -2.47 -1.61 -21.32
C LEU A 179 -1.68 -1.76 -22.63
N GLU A 180 -0.80 -0.83 -22.92
CA GLU A 180 -0.08 -0.73 -24.20
C GLU A 180 1.31 -1.36 -24.16
N ASN A 181 2.00 -1.27 -23.00
CA ASN A 181 3.38 -1.72 -22.85
C ASN A 181 3.73 -2.22 -21.43
N LEU A 182 4.89 -2.89 -21.29
CA LEU A 182 5.46 -3.36 -20.03
C LEU A 182 6.84 -2.74 -19.73
N ASN A 183 7.10 -1.51 -20.18
CA ASN A 183 8.43 -0.90 -20.12
C ASN A 183 8.95 -0.68 -18.68
N ALA A 184 8.04 -0.58 -17.72
CA ALA A 184 8.38 -0.51 -16.30
C ALA A 184 9.12 -1.76 -15.78
N PHE A 185 9.07 -2.89 -16.48
CA PHE A 185 9.71 -4.13 -16.05
C PHE A 185 11.15 -4.34 -16.56
N SER A 186 11.71 -3.34 -17.24
CA SER A 186 13.08 -3.39 -17.79
C SER A 186 14.17 -3.63 -16.73
N SER A 187 13.91 -3.30 -15.48
CA SER A 187 14.83 -3.51 -14.36
C SER A 187 14.69 -4.89 -13.68
N ILE A 188 13.62 -5.64 -13.97
CA ILE A 188 13.31 -6.88 -13.25
C ILE A 188 14.31 -7.98 -13.61
N GLN A 189 14.87 -8.64 -12.59
CA GLN A 189 15.76 -9.78 -12.75
C GLN A 189 15.16 -11.05 -12.10
N GLY A 190 15.45 -12.22 -12.69
CA GLY A 190 15.15 -13.52 -12.07
C GLY A 190 13.65 -13.82 -11.88
N LEU A 191 12.78 -13.32 -12.74
CA LEU A 191 11.35 -13.62 -12.69
C LEU A 191 11.08 -15.08 -13.09
N TYR A 192 10.43 -15.83 -12.22
CA TYR A 192 10.10 -17.23 -12.49
C TYR A 192 9.02 -17.38 -13.55
N GLN A 193 7.98 -16.55 -13.48
CA GLN A 193 6.83 -16.68 -14.36
C GLN A 193 6.10 -15.37 -14.62
N ILE A 194 5.65 -15.20 -15.86
CA ILE A 194 4.74 -14.13 -16.26
C ILE A 194 3.52 -14.69 -17.00
N TYR A 195 2.34 -14.23 -16.60
CA TYR A 195 1.09 -14.55 -17.26
C TYR A 195 0.43 -13.27 -17.77
N LEU A 196 0.21 -13.20 -19.08
CA LEU A 196 -0.42 -12.06 -19.75
C LEU A 196 -1.68 -12.57 -20.47
N THR A 197 -2.87 -12.20 -20.01
CA THR A 197 -4.13 -12.68 -20.58
C THR A 197 -5.10 -11.52 -20.77
N ASN A 198 -5.79 -11.43 -21.91
CA ASN A 198 -6.79 -10.37 -22.15
C ASN A 198 -6.29 -8.91 -21.95
N ASN A 199 -5.05 -8.61 -22.31
CA ASN A 199 -4.54 -7.23 -22.40
C ASN A 199 -4.52 -6.80 -23.87
N THR A 200 -5.69 -6.53 -24.44
CA THR A 200 -5.90 -6.45 -25.91
C THR A 200 -5.09 -5.37 -26.62
N SER A 201 -4.71 -4.29 -25.94
CA SER A 201 -3.87 -3.23 -26.50
C SER A 201 -2.36 -3.47 -26.34
N LEU A 202 -1.96 -4.54 -25.62
CA LEU A 202 -0.56 -4.79 -25.29
C LEU A 202 0.18 -5.21 -26.56
N ASN A 203 1.04 -4.32 -27.06
CA ASN A 203 1.80 -4.53 -28.29
C ASN A 203 3.31 -4.40 -28.09
N ASP A 204 3.75 -3.91 -26.93
CA ASP A 204 5.16 -3.75 -26.58
C ASP A 204 5.49 -4.50 -25.28
N ILE A 205 6.28 -5.58 -25.43
CA ILE A 205 6.82 -6.37 -24.32
C ILE A 205 8.34 -6.23 -24.22
N SER A 206 8.93 -5.21 -24.83
CA SER A 206 10.38 -5.01 -24.86
C SER A 206 10.99 -4.85 -23.46
N GLY A 207 10.22 -4.33 -22.50
CA GLY A 207 10.59 -4.29 -21.08
C GLY A 207 10.85 -5.65 -20.43
N LEU A 208 10.59 -6.77 -21.10
CA LEU A 208 10.92 -8.12 -20.61
C LEU A 208 12.22 -8.68 -21.21
N SER A 209 12.95 -7.93 -22.04
CA SER A 209 14.08 -8.45 -22.82
C SER A 209 15.19 -9.07 -21.99
N ASP A 210 15.39 -8.56 -20.77
CA ASP A 210 16.50 -8.93 -19.88
C ASP A 210 16.06 -9.95 -18.82
N ILE A 211 14.79 -10.38 -18.86
CA ILE A 211 14.26 -11.40 -17.97
C ILE A 211 14.68 -12.76 -18.51
N GLY A 212 15.61 -13.41 -17.82
CA GLY A 212 15.89 -14.84 -18.00
C GLY A 212 14.68 -15.66 -17.56
N LEU A 213 13.68 -15.79 -18.44
CA LEU A 213 12.44 -16.52 -18.16
C LEU A 213 12.74 -18.02 -18.14
N GLU A 214 12.53 -18.69 -17.00
CA GLU A 214 12.65 -20.15 -16.91
C GLU A 214 11.49 -20.86 -17.64
N TYR A 215 10.29 -20.26 -17.68
CA TYR A 215 9.09 -20.82 -18.34
C TYR A 215 8.15 -19.72 -18.87
N ILE A 216 7.73 -19.82 -20.14
CA ILE A 216 6.72 -18.97 -20.81
C ILE A 216 5.47 -19.79 -21.08
#